data_AF-A0A521PGS4-F1
#
_entry.id   AF-A0A521PGS4-F1
#
_cell.length_a   1.000
_cell.length_b   1.000
_cell.length_c   1.000
_cell.angle_alpha   90.00
_cell.angle_beta   90.00
_cell.angle_gamma   90.00
#
_symmetry.space_group_name_H-M   'P 1'
#
loop_
_entity.id
_entity.type
_entity.pdbx_description
1 polymer ?
#
loop_
_entity_poly.entity_id
_entity_poly.type
_entity_poly.pdbx_seq_one_letter_code
_entity_poly.pdbx_strand_id
1 'polypeptide(L)'
;MSRAAQSSAPRPAGPPAPRFRTQIEAAIADGVNLSDMTLRLTLTDLTKLKRDQSVPVSDINFRDGVMRYLGVKVEHGGVTESVLDRGA
;
A
#
# COMPACT_ATOMS: atom_id res chain seq x y z
N MET A 1 26.94 -27.54 -14.18
CA MET A 1 25.78 -27.69 -13.27
C MET A 1 25.06 -26.35 -13.24
N SER A 2 24.08 -26.15 -14.12
CA SER A 2 23.35 -24.88 -14.28
C SER A 2 22.14 -24.88 -13.35
N ARG A 3 22.10 -23.97 -12.36
CA ARG A 3 20.93 -23.78 -11.51
C ARG A 3 19.94 -22.90 -12.27
N ALA A 4 18.86 -23.51 -12.76
CA ALA A 4 17.76 -22.79 -13.36
C ALA A 4 17.20 -21.79 -12.33
N ALA A 5 17.29 -20.50 -12.65
CA ALA A 5 16.57 -19.45 -11.94
C ALA A 5 15.07 -19.71 -12.14
N GLN A 6 14.42 -20.24 -11.12
CA GLN A 6 12.95 -20.30 -11.08
C GLN A 6 12.44 -18.88 -10.88
N SER A 7 12.25 -18.18 -12.00
CA SER A 7 11.47 -16.95 -12.05
C SER A 7 10.02 -17.33 -11.81
N SER A 8 9.61 -17.41 -10.55
CA SER A 8 8.19 -17.40 -10.20
C SER A 8 7.66 -16.02 -10.55
N ALA A 9 7.01 -15.89 -11.71
CA ALA A 9 6.24 -14.70 -12.04
C ALA A 9 5.33 -14.38 -10.83
N PRO A 10 5.28 -13.12 -10.35
CA PRO A 10 4.47 -12.80 -9.18
C PRO A 10 3.02 -13.16 -9.48
N ARG A 11 2.44 -14.04 -8.67
CA ARG A 11 1.00 -14.28 -8.68
C ARG A 11 0.34 -12.90 -8.57
N PRO A 12 -0.70 -12.57 -9.37
CA PRO A 12 -1.36 -11.28 -9.27
C PRO A 12 -1.69 -11.04 -7.80
N ALA A 13 -1.06 -10.02 -7.21
CA ALA A 13 -1.34 -9.67 -5.84
C ALA A 13 -2.86 -9.47 -5.72
N GLY A 14 -3.45 -10.07 -4.71
CA GLY A 14 -4.87 -9.88 -4.39
C GLY A 14 -5.21 -8.39 -4.19
N PRO A 15 -6.44 -8.07 -3.82
CA PRO A 15 -6.83 -6.69 -3.56
C PRO A 15 -5.81 -6.00 -2.63
N PRO A 16 -5.35 -4.78 -2.95
CA PRO A 16 -4.30 -4.11 -2.16
C PRO A 16 -4.78 -3.74 -0.76
N ALA A 17 -6.09 -3.48 -0.58
CA ALA A 17 -6.65 -2.98 0.67
C ALA A 17 -6.43 -3.93 1.88
N PRO A 18 -6.83 -5.21 1.86
CA PRO A 18 -6.57 -6.11 2.99
C PRO A 18 -5.09 -6.21 3.36
N ARG A 19 -4.20 -6.30 2.36
CA ARG A 19 -2.75 -6.38 2.58
C ARG A 19 -2.24 -5.15 3.31
N PHE A 20 -2.57 -3.95 2.84
CA PHE A 20 -2.05 -2.72 3.42
C PHE A 20 -2.70 -2.37 4.75
N ARG A 21 -3.97 -2.70 4.95
CA ARG A 21 -4.61 -2.60 6.27
C ARG A 21 -3.81 -3.38 7.31
N THR A 22 -3.54 -4.66 7.06
CA THR A 22 -2.74 -5.49 7.99
C THR A 22 -1.34 -4.93 8.23
N GLN A 23 -0.67 -4.41 7.20
CA GLN A 23 0.67 -3.82 7.35
C GLN A 23 0.66 -2.53 8.17
N ILE A 24 -0.35 -1.68 7.99
CA ILE A 24 -0.53 -0.42 8.74
C ILE A 24 -0.85 -0.73 10.20
N GLU A 25 -1.79 -1.65 10.45
CA GLU A 25 -2.15 -2.09 11.81
C GLU A 25 -0.95 -2.68 12.54
N ALA A 26 -0.15 -3.52 11.87
CA ALA A 26 1.09 -4.05 12.44
C ALA A 26 2.10 -2.93 12.75
N ALA A 27 2.27 -1.96 11.86
CA ALA A 27 3.19 -0.84 12.09
C ALA A 27 2.74 0.04 13.27
N ILE A 28 1.43 0.27 13.43
CA ILE A 28 0.87 0.95 14.62
C ILE A 28 1.16 0.14 15.88
N ALA A 29 0.95 -1.18 15.85
CA ALA A 29 1.24 -2.06 16.98
C ALA A 29 2.73 -2.06 17.36
N ASP A 30 3.62 -1.88 16.36
CA ASP A 30 5.07 -1.71 16.55
C ASP A 30 5.45 -0.30 17.05
N GLY A 31 4.48 0.60 17.25
CA GLY A 31 4.69 1.96 17.80
C GLY A 31 5.01 3.04 16.75
N VAL A 32 4.87 2.73 15.46
CA VAL A 32 5.10 3.72 14.38
C VAL A 32 3.87 4.62 14.23
N ASN A 33 4.07 5.94 14.16
CA ASN A 33 2.95 6.88 13.97
C ASN A 33 2.49 6.92 12.51
N LEU A 34 1.19 7.08 12.30
CA LEU A 34 0.59 7.22 10.98
C LEU A 34 1.15 8.40 10.16
N SER A 35 1.59 9.47 10.83
CA SER A 35 2.21 10.64 10.19
C SER A 35 3.55 10.33 9.56
N ASP A 36 4.24 9.31 10.05
CA ASP A 36 5.61 8.96 9.65
C ASP A 36 5.58 7.93 8.52
N MET A 37 4.43 7.29 8.30
CA MET A 37 4.23 6.29 7.26
C MET A 37 3.90 6.93 5.91
N THR A 38 4.38 6.29 4.84
CA THR A 38 3.97 6.60 3.46
C THR A 38 3.66 5.32 2.70
N LEU A 39 2.46 5.25 2.13
CA LEU A 39 2.01 4.17 1.27
C LEU A 39 2.34 4.52 -0.18
N ARG A 40 3.39 3.91 -0.73
CA ARG A 40 3.77 4.08 -2.14
C ARG A 40 3.09 3.03 -2.99
N LEU A 41 2.30 3.46 -3.96
CA LEU A 41 1.51 2.58 -4.81
C LEU A 41 1.96 2.64 -6.27
N THR A 42 1.97 1.48 -6.92
CA THR A 42 1.88 1.44 -8.38
C THR A 42 0.55 2.03 -8.85
N LEU A 43 0.47 2.52 -10.09
CA LEU A 43 -0.79 3.05 -10.65
C LEU A 43 -1.90 1.99 -10.68
N THR A 44 -1.53 0.73 -10.91
CA THR A 44 -2.46 -0.41 -10.91
C THR A 44 -3.08 -0.60 -9.53
N ASP A 45 -2.27 -0.64 -8.47
CA ASP A 45 -2.79 -0.86 -7.12
C ASP A 45 -3.54 0.36 -6.59
N LEU A 46 -3.14 1.58 -6.96
CA LEU A 46 -3.93 2.77 -6.67
C LEU A 46 -5.34 2.66 -7.30
N THR A 47 -5.41 2.25 -8.57
CA THR A 47 -6.69 2.10 -9.28
C THR A 47 -7.56 1.02 -8.65
N LYS A 48 -6.97 -0.12 -8.27
CA LYS A 48 -7.67 -1.18 -7.54
C LYS A 48 -8.18 -0.68 -6.19
N LEU A 49 -7.34 -0.01 -5.41
CA LEU A 49 -7.69 0.53 -4.10
C LEU A 49 -8.88 1.50 -4.18
N LYS A 50 -8.87 2.43 -5.15
CA LYS A 50 -9.95 3.42 -5.34
C LYS A 50 -11.26 2.80 -5.81
N ARG A 51 -11.22 1.61 -6.42
CA ARG A 51 -12.40 0.90 -6.95
C ARG A 51 -12.87 -0.23 -6.03
N ASP A 52 -12.15 -0.50 -4.95
CA ASP A 52 -12.47 -1.57 -4.03
C ASP A 52 -13.69 -1.20 -3.18
N GLN A 53 -14.82 -1.87 -3.45
CA GLN A 53 -16.08 -1.63 -2.74
C GLN A 53 -16.05 -2.08 -1.27
N SER A 54 -15.05 -2.87 -0.88
CA SER A 54 -14.85 -3.27 0.52
C SER A 54 -14.16 -2.19 1.35
N VAL A 55 -13.60 -1.15 0.72
CA VAL A 55 -12.97 -0.03 1.42
C VAL A 55 -14.03 1.01 1.78
N PRO A 56 -14.28 1.27 3.07
CA PRO A 56 -15.16 2.35 3.48
C PRO A 56 -14.66 3.69 2.94
N VAL A 57 -15.57 4.55 2.49
CA VAL A 57 -15.21 5.90 2.02
C VAL A 57 -14.54 6.71 3.13
N SER A 58 -14.88 6.47 4.41
CA SER A 58 -14.21 7.09 5.56
C SER A 58 -12.72 6.79 5.66
N ASP A 59 -12.29 5.65 5.12
CA ASP A 59 -10.91 5.19 5.19
C ASP A 59 -10.05 5.84 4.10
N ILE A 60 -10.67 6.48 3.09
CA ILE A 60 -10.00 7.26 2.06
C ILE A 60 -10.40 8.74 2.20
N ASN A 61 -9.45 9.59 2.53
CA ASN A 61 -9.70 11.03 2.59
C ASN A 61 -8.62 11.82 1.86
N PHE A 62 -8.94 13.05 1.48
CA PHE A 62 -8.00 14.00 0.92
C PHE A 62 -7.79 15.12 1.91
N ARG A 63 -6.53 15.37 2.27
CA ARG A 63 -6.13 16.47 3.15
C ARG A 63 -4.98 17.21 2.48
N ASP A 64 -5.13 18.53 2.32
CA ASP A 64 -4.14 19.40 1.67
C ASP A 64 -3.76 18.93 0.25
N GLY A 65 -4.74 18.40 -0.49
CA GLY A 65 -4.54 17.84 -1.84
C GLY A 65 -3.89 16.45 -1.88
N VAL A 66 -3.59 15.87 -0.72
CA VAL A 66 -2.92 14.56 -0.60
C VAL A 66 -3.93 13.49 -0.22
N MET A 67 -3.98 12.41 -1.01
CA MET A 67 -4.78 11.23 -0.68
C MET A 67 -4.19 10.52 0.54
N ARG A 68 -5.06 10.09 1.44
CA ARG A 68 -4.72 9.28 2.61
C ARG A 68 -5.59 8.03 2.63
N TYR A 69 -4.97 6.92 3.03
CA TYR A 69 -5.65 5.66 3.29
C TYR A 69 -5.39 5.25 4.74
N LEU A 70 -6.46 5.07 5.53
CA LEU A 70 -6.37 4.82 6.98
C LEU A 70 -5.49 5.87 7.71
N GLY A 71 -5.53 7.11 7.24
CA GLY A 71 -4.70 8.22 7.76
C GLY A 71 -3.26 8.26 7.22
N VAL A 72 -2.75 7.19 6.61
CA VAL A 72 -1.41 7.14 6.00
C VAL A 72 -1.38 7.90 4.69
N LYS A 73 -0.33 8.69 4.46
CA LYS A 73 -0.10 9.41 3.20
C LYS A 73 0.05 8.43 2.04
N VAL A 74 -0.63 8.68 0.93
CA VAL A 74 -0.49 7.88 -0.30
C VAL A 74 0.34 8.65 -1.33
N GLU A 75 1.40 8.02 -1.82
CA GLU A 75 2.16 8.45 -3.00
C GLU A 75 1.96 7.42 -4.12
N HIS A 76 1.98 7.87 -5.37
CA HIS A 76 1.68 6.98 -6.49
C HIS A 76 2.53 7.25 -7.73
N GLY A 77 2.82 6.16 -8.45
CA GLY A 77 3.72 6.20 -9.61
C GLY A 77 5.19 6.23 -9.19
N GLY A 78 6.08 5.90 -10.12
CA GLY A 78 7.52 5.89 -9.86
C GLY A 78 8.04 4.73 -9.01
N VAL A 79 7.19 3.77 -8.62
CA VAL A 79 7.60 2.51 -7.96
C VAL A 79 7.22 1.31 -8.81
N THR A 80 8.06 0.28 -8.80
CA THR A 80 7.81 -1.00 -9.50
C THR A 80 6.86 -1.90 -8.72
N GLU A 81 6.84 -1.75 -7.39
CA GLU A 81 5.99 -2.51 -6.47
C GLU A 81 5.43 -1.59 -5.40
N SER A 82 4.22 -1.91 -4.93
CA SER A 82 3.55 -1.11 -3.90
C SER A 82 4.02 -1.53 -2.51
N VAL A 83 4.42 -0.57 -1.68
CA VAL A 83 5.08 -0.77 -0.38
C VAL A 83 4.59 0.25 0.67
N LEU A 84 4.60 -0.16 1.94
CA LEU A 84 4.43 0.74 3.09
C LEU A 84 5.80 1.09 3.66
N ASP A 85 6.20 2.35 3.52
CA ASP A 85 7.36 2.90 4.22
C ASP A 85 6.91 3.32 5.63
N ARG A 86 7.69 2.94 6.65
CA ARG A 86 7.37 3.18 8.07
C ARG A 86 8.07 4.43 8.65
N GLY A 87 8.63 5.29 7.80
CA GLY A 87 9.59 6.30 8.21
C GLY A 87 10.99 5.69 8.42
N ALA A 88 12.03 6.52 8.29
CA ALA A 88 13.41 6.16 8.63
C ALA A 88 13.73 6.58 10.06
#